data_AF-A0A976DM62-F1
#
_entry.id   AF-A0A976DM62-F1
#
_cell.length_a   1.000
_cell.length_b   1.000
_cell.length_c   1.000
_cell.angle_alpha   90.00
_cell.angle_beta   90.00
_cell.angle_gamma   90.00
#
_symmetry.space_group_name_H-M   'P 1'
#
loop_
_entity.id
_entity.type
_entity.pdbx_description
1 polymer ?
#
loop_
_entity_poly.entity_id
_entity_poly.type
_entity_poly.pdbx_seq_one_letter_code
_entity_poly.pdbx_strand_id
1 'polypeptide(L)'
;PQIVLISQPGDQAAFSGLYDILQTLETVPMTGERSRDEARFRIKGVNDTTSTTVYAELKGGLIKGWMLISAPGNDQRDGRILQAMEQSFTTDSASALDPGMVPMGAETRAGLLAGLEVRKPRFSRSGFFIDGSGTVLTTIDAVTACGRITLDRGTEATVTLTDAATGLALVSPAAPLAPRAVAELQLAPERIGTEVMVAGYSYEDRLPAPVMTFGTLEDVTGLNGEAGLKRLAIETLAGDAGGPVLDATGAVIGLLLPPAPAGARQLPPGVQFAASAAEIARVLAPSGVTPLQAARSTALAPADLAETGSGMTVLVSCWD
;
A
#
# COMPACT_ATOMS: atom_id res chain seq x y z
N PRO A 1 -3.02 -6.60 30.02
CA PRO A 1 -4.31 -6.54 29.30
C PRO A 1 -4.84 -5.11 29.39
N GLN A 2 -5.39 -4.59 28.31
CA GLN A 2 -5.98 -3.27 28.20
C GLN A 2 -7.48 -3.43 27.91
N ILE A 3 -8.31 -2.63 28.57
CA ILE A 3 -9.76 -2.62 28.34
C ILE A 3 -10.13 -1.25 27.78
N VAL A 4 -10.84 -1.24 26.66
CA VAL A 4 -11.38 -0.04 26.01
C VAL A 4 -12.90 -0.13 26.04
N LEU A 5 -13.58 0.96 26.42
CA LEU A 5 -15.03 1.03 26.43
C LEU A 5 -15.54 1.72 25.17
N ILE A 6 -16.61 1.20 24.58
CA ILE A 6 -17.30 1.76 23.43
C ILE A 6 -18.59 2.40 23.95
N SER A 7 -18.80 3.68 23.66
CA SER A 7 -20.00 4.40 24.07
C SER A 7 -20.22 5.60 23.14
N GLN A 8 -21.13 5.46 22.18
CA GLN A 8 -21.47 6.53 21.23
C GLN A 8 -22.96 6.49 20.87
N PRO A 9 -23.58 7.62 20.50
CA PRO A 9 -24.87 7.58 19.82
C PRO A 9 -24.71 6.94 18.43
N GLY A 10 -25.74 6.28 17.93
CA GLY A 10 -25.69 5.71 16.58
C GLY A 10 -26.94 4.92 16.21
N ASP A 11 -27.18 4.84 14.91
CA ASP A 11 -28.18 3.99 14.29
C ASP A 11 -27.54 2.73 13.69
N GLN A 12 -28.29 1.98 12.89
CA GLN A 12 -27.81 0.76 12.25
C GLN A 12 -26.61 1.00 11.32
N ALA A 13 -26.56 2.16 10.66
CA ALA A 13 -25.48 2.52 9.76
C ALA A 13 -24.20 2.80 10.55
N ALA A 14 -24.29 3.60 11.61
CA ALA A 14 -23.18 3.85 12.52
C ALA A 14 -22.67 2.55 13.18
N PHE A 15 -23.57 1.64 13.55
CA PHE A 15 -23.23 0.34 14.13
C PHE A 15 -22.47 -0.56 13.15
N SER A 16 -22.94 -0.61 11.90
CA SER A 16 -22.28 -1.36 10.83
C SER A 16 -20.91 -0.76 10.51
N GLY A 17 -20.81 0.56 10.42
CA GLY A 17 -19.55 1.26 10.20
C GLY A 17 -18.54 1.03 11.32
N LEU A 18 -18.97 1.00 12.59
CA LEU A 18 -18.09 0.65 13.71
C LEU A 18 -17.53 -0.76 13.56
N TYR A 19 -18.37 -1.75 13.23
CA TYR A 19 -17.92 -3.13 13.02
C TYR A 19 -16.84 -3.23 11.93
N ASP A 20 -17.00 -2.49 10.85
CA ASP A 20 -16.03 -2.46 9.74
C ASP A 20 -14.73 -1.75 10.16
N ILE A 21 -14.84 -0.56 10.79
CA ILE A 21 -13.70 0.23 11.26
C ILE A 21 -12.85 -0.55 12.27
N LEU A 22 -13.47 -1.22 13.25
CA LEU A 22 -12.72 -1.93 14.29
C LEU A 22 -11.83 -3.03 13.73
N GLN A 23 -12.20 -3.64 12.60
CA GLN A 23 -11.40 -4.70 11.97
C GLN A 23 -10.20 -4.17 11.17
N THR A 24 -10.18 -2.86 10.87
CA THR A 24 -9.04 -2.19 10.24
C THR A 24 -7.93 -1.88 11.24
N LEU A 25 -8.20 -2.00 12.53
CA LEU A 25 -7.27 -1.63 13.59
C LEU A 25 -6.17 -2.68 13.76
N GLU A 26 -4.94 -2.21 14.01
CA GLU A 26 -3.79 -3.08 14.27
C GLU A 26 -4.04 -4.01 15.46
N THR A 27 -4.65 -3.48 16.53
CA THR A 27 -4.99 -4.20 17.76
C THR A 27 -6.08 -5.25 17.60
N VAL A 28 -6.73 -5.36 16.43
CA VAL A 28 -7.79 -6.35 16.17
C VAL A 28 -7.34 -7.31 15.06
N PRO A 29 -6.61 -8.40 15.38
CA PRO A 29 -6.05 -9.32 14.37
C PRO A 29 -7.07 -9.86 13.35
N MET A 30 -6.64 -10.05 12.10
CA MET A 30 -7.49 -10.50 10.96
C MET A 30 -7.99 -11.94 11.07
N THR A 31 -7.34 -12.77 11.88
CA THR A 31 -7.65 -14.19 12.08
C THR A 31 -8.53 -14.38 13.31
N GLY A 32 -9.53 -15.26 13.22
CA GLY A 32 -10.42 -15.62 14.33
C GLY A 32 -11.91 -15.39 14.05
N GLU A 33 -12.74 -15.61 15.07
CA GLU A 33 -14.20 -15.62 14.93
C GLU A 33 -14.78 -14.21 14.81
N ARG A 34 -15.74 -14.03 13.90
CA ARG A 34 -16.44 -12.77 13.64
C ARG A 34 -17.93 -13.04 13.49
N SER A 35 -18.74 -12.36 14.29
CA SER A 35 -20.19 -12.45 14.20
C SER A 35 -20.81 -11.07 14.37
N ARG A 36 -21.82 -10.78 13.56
CA ARG A 36 -22.64 -9.57 13.65
C ARG A 36 -24.08 -9.94 13.33
N ASP A 37 -24.98 -9.57 14.22
CA ASP A 37 -26.42 -9.53 13.98
C ASP A 37 -26.91 -8.08 13.90
N GLU A 38 -28.22 -7.84 13.87
CA GLU A 38 -28.78 -6.50 13.77
C GLU A 38 -28.49 -5.62 14.99
N ALA A 39 -28.37 -6.21 16.18
CA ALA A 39 -28.24 -5.48 17.44
C ALA A 39 -26.88 -5.68 18.13
N ARG A 40 -26.08 -6.68 17.76
CA ARG A 40 -24.87 -7.08 18.48
C ARG A 40 -23.79 -7.58 17.52
N PHE A 41 -22.54 -7.35 17.85
CA PHE A 41 -21.42 -8.01 17.19
C PHE A 41 -20.36 -8.45 18.19
N ARG A 42 -19.64 -9.50 17.81
CA ARG A 42 -18.47 -9.99 18.52
C ARG A 42 -17.33 -10.26 17.54
N ILE A 43 -16.13 -9.81 17.90
CA ILE A 43 -14.91 -10.07 17.13
C ILE A 43 -13.90 -10.70 18.08
N LYS A 44 -13.35 -11.86 17.70
CA LYS A 44 -12.19 -12.46 18.35
C LYS A 44 -11.05 -12.51 17.34
N GLY A 45 -10.04 -11.68 17.56
CA GLY A 45 -8.82 -11.63 16.75
C GLY A 45 -7.63 -12.20 17.51
N VAL A 46 -6.85 -13.11 16.91
CA VAL A 46 -5.59 -13.60 17.52
C VAL A 46 -4.48 -13.70 16.48
N ASN A 47 -3.31 -13.13 16.77
CA ASN A 47 -2.04 -13.38 16.05
C ASN A 47 -0.92 -13.72 17.07
N ASP A 48 0.33 -13.71 16.65
CA ASP A 48 1.48 -14.11 17.49
C ASP A 48 1.75 -13.18 18.68
N THR A 49 1.33 -11.92 18.62
CA THR A 49 1.62 -10.90 19.63
C THR A 49 0.39 -10.38 20.37
N THR A 50 -0.80 -10.54 19.78
CA THR A 50 -2.04 -9.90 20.22
C THR A 50 -3.21 -10.88 20.19
N SER A 51 -4.00 -10.88 21.27
CA SER A 51 -5.30 -11.55 21.38
C SER A 51 -6.34 -10.52 21.82
N THR A 52 -7.32 -10.28 20.97
CA THR A 52 -8.33 -9.23 21.17
C THR A 52 -9.73 -9.79 21.07
N THR A 53 -10.58 -9.43 22.03
CA THR A 53 -12.00 -9.73 22.01
C THR A 53 -12.80 -8.43 22.09
N VAL A 54 -13.73 -8.25 21.16
CA VAL A 54 -14.60 -7.08 21.05
C VAL A 54 -16.04 -7.53 21.20
N TYR A 55 -16.84 -6.77 21.92
CA TYR A 55 -18.29 -6.88 21.94
C TYR A 55 -18.90 -5.48 21.81
N ALA A 56 -19.94 -5.33 21.01
CA ALA A 56 -20.77 -4.14 21.01
C ALA A 56 -22.24 -4.48 20.76
N GLU A 57 -23.12 -3.61 21.25
CA GLU A 57 -24.57 -3.70 21.19
C GLU A 57 -25.18 -2.35 20.82
N LEU A 58 -26.12 -2.35 19.89
CA LEU A 58 -26.99 -1.25 19.51
C LEU A 58 -28.33 -1.40 20.23
N LYS A 59 -28.66 -0.44 21.11
CA LYS A 59 -29.93 -0.40 21.85
C LYS A 59 -30.38 1.05 22.03
N GLY A 60 -31.61 1.36 21.62
CA GLY A 60 -32.20 2.68 21.86
C GLY A 60 -31.44 3.86 21.24
N GLY A 61 -30.82 3.67 20.07
CA GLY A 61 -30.01 4.71 19.41
C GLY A 61 -28.63 4.93 20.03
N LEU A 62 -28.18 4.01 20.89
CA LEU A 62 -26.86 4.02 21.52
C LEU A 62 -26.10 2.75 21.15
N ILE A 63 -24.82 2.92 20.85
CA ILE A 63 -23.87 1.84 20.65
C ILE A 63 -22.99 1.76 21.90
N LYS A 64 -23.06 0.63 22.59
CA LYS A 64 -22.32 0.37 23.84
C LYS A 64 -21.52 -0.91 23.68
N GLY A 65 -20.33 -0.96 24.24
CA GLY A 65 -19.50 -2.15 24.12
C GLY A 65 -18.17 -2.04 24.83
N TRP A 66 -17.30 -2.99 24.56
CA TRP A 66 -15.97 -3.06 25.12
C TRP A 66 -15.04 -3.86 24.21
N MET A 67 -13.75 -3.64 24.40
CA MET A 67 -12.67 -4.36 23.77
C MET A 67 -11.64 -4.73 24.84
N LEU A 68 -11.28 -6.01 24.90
CA LEU A 68 -10.17 -6.52 25.71
C LEU A 68 -9.01 -6.84 24.78
N ILE A 69 -7.89 -6.14 24.93
CA ILE A 69 -6.64 -6.33 24.19
C ILE A 69 -5.63 -6.98 25.15
N SER A 70 -5.05 -8.10 24.76
CA SER A 70 -4.14 -8.89 25.59
C SER A 70 -3.04 -9.54 24.75
N ALA A 71 -2.05 -10.15 25.41
CA ALA A 71 -1.06 -11.00 24.75
C ALA A 71 -1.59 -12.45 24.64
N PRO A 72 -1.26 -13.20 23.58
CA PRO A 72 -1.59 -14.62 23.44
C PRO A 72 -1.09 -15.47 24.61
N GLY A 73 -1.70 -16.65 24.82
CA GLY A 73 -1.31 -17.59 25.88
C GLY A 73 -1.85 -17.28 27.28
N ASN A 74 -2.76 -16.29 27.40
CA ASN A 74 -3.33 -15.87 28.68
C ASN A 74 -4.80 -16.29 28.88
N ASP A 75 -5.25 -17.32 28.18
CA ASP A 75 -6.67 -17.67 28.02
C ASP A 75 -7.44 -17.81 29.34
N GLN A 76 -6.82 -18.37 30.39
CA GLN A 76 -7.47 -18.54 31.69
C GLN A 76 -7.65 -17.21 32.44
N ARG A 77 -6.73 -16.26 32.29
CA ARG A 77 -6.85 -14.92 32.88
C ARG A 77 -7.87 -14.13 32.10
N ASP A 78 -7.75 -14.12 30.78
CA ASP A 78 -8.58 -13.30 29.91
C ASP A 78 -10.02 -13.82 29.89
N GLY A 79 -10.24 -15.14 29.98
CA GLY A 79 -11.56 -15.73 30.18
C GLY A 79 -12.25 -15.27 31.47
N ARG A 80 -11.51 -15.10 32.58
CA ARG A 80 -12.05 -14.55 33.83
C ARG A 80 -12.41 -13.07 33.70
N ILE A 81 -11.59 -12.28 33.01
CA ILE A 81 -11.86 -10.86 32.74
C ILE A 81 -13.10 -10.73 31.85
N LEU A 82 -13.18 -11.49 30.76
CA LEU A 82 -14.32 -11.50 29.85
C LEU A 82 -15.62 -11.87 30.56
N GLN A 83 -15.59 -12.91 31.41
CA GLN A 83 -16.75 -13.30 32.20
C GLN A 83 -17.22 -12.17 33.14
N ALA A 84 -16.29 -11.51 33.85
CA ALA A 84 -16.62 -10.41 34.74
C ALA A 84 -17.17 -9.19 33.96
N MET A 85 -16.60 -8.89 32.80
CA MET A 85 -17.08 -7.81 31.92
C MET A 85 -18.48 -8.11 31.39
N GLU A 86 -18.72 -9.32 30.89
CA GLU A 86 -20.04 -9.73 30.36
C GLU A 86 -21.13 -9.71 31.43
N GLN A 87 -20.81 -10.10 32.66
CA GLN A 87 -21.76 -10.08 33.78
C GLN A 87 -22.05 -8.67 34.29
N SER A 88 -21.10 -7.74 34.17
CA SER A 88 -21.24 -6.36 34.66
C SER A 88 -21.66 -5.37 33.59
N PHE A 89 -21.63 -5.77 32.31
CA PHE A 89 -21.97 -4.91 31.19
C PHE A 89 -23.47 -4.65 31.14
N THR A 90 -23.85 -3.37 31.24
CA THR A 90 -25.24 -2.91 31.12
C THR A 90 -25.35 -1.80 30.09
N THR A 91 -26.43 -1.81 29.32
CA THR A 91 -26.68 -0.85 28.24
C THR A 91 -27.75 0.19 28.61
N ASP A 92 -28.23 0.17 29.86
CA ASP A 92 -29.40 0.94 30.30
C ASP A 92 -29.13 2.42 30.63
N SER A 93 -27.93 2.92 30.32
CA SER A 93 -27.63 4.35 30.46
C SER A 93 -28.40 5.15 29.40
N ALA A 94 -29.19 6.15 29.81
CA ALA A 94 -29.95 7.03 28.92
C ALA A 94 -29.10 7.97 28.03
N SER A 95 -27.77 7.93 28.16
CA SER A 95 -26.84 8.78 27.43
C SER A 95 -25.58 8.02 27.00
N ALA A 96 -25.04 8.39 25.85
CA ALA A 96 -23.65 8.10 25.50
C ALA A 96 -22.68 8.95 26.35
N LEU A 97 -21.40 8.60 26.32
CA LEU A 97 -20.37 9.55 26.70
C LEU A 97 -20.39 10.65 25.63
N ASP A 98 -20.53 11.91 26.03
CA ASP A 98 -20.48 13.04 25.09
C ASP A 98 -19.04 13.20 24.59
N PRO A 99 -18.76 13.02 23.28
CA PRO A 99 -17.43 13.23 22.72
C PRO A 99 -16.91 14.67 22.92
N GLY A 100 -17.81 15.63 23.16
CA GLY A 100 -17.52 17.05 23.37
C GLY A 100 -17.38 17.48 24.84
N MET A 101 -17.64 16.61 25.83
CA MET A 101 -17.60 16.97 27.26
C MET A 101 -16.19 17.25 27.80
N VAL A 102 -15.15 16.92 27.03
CA VAL A 102 -13.76 17.26 27.34
C VAL A 102 -13.24 18.15 26.20
N PRO A 103 -12.79 19.39 26.46
CA PRO A 103 -12.01 20.14 25.49
C PRO A 103 -10.72 19.36 25.22
N MET A 104 -10.72 18.54 24.18
CA MET A 104 -9.63 17.61 23.94
C MET A 104 -8.52 18.33 23.18
N GLY A 105 -7.34 18.45 23.82
CA GLY A 105 -6.11 18.83 23.14
C GLY A 105 -5.77 17.82 22.04
N ALA A 106 -5.03 18.25 21.01
CA ALA A 106 -4.62 17.39 19.90
C ALA A 106 -3.88 16.12 20.39
N GLU A 107 -3.12 16.23 21.47
CA GLU A 107 -2.40 15.12 22.11
C GLU A 107 -3.33 14.09 22.74
N THR A 108 -4.45 14.50 23.34
CA THR A 108 -5.43 13.56 23.93
C THR A 108 -6.31 12.92 22.86
N ARG A 109 -6.54 13.61 21.73
CA ARG A 109 -7.19 13.03 20.55
C ARG A 109 -6.29 11.98 19.88
N ALA A 110 -4.98 12.23 19.83
CA ALA A 110 -3.98 11.24 19.42
C ALA A 110 -3.82 10.09 20.44
N GLY A 111 -3.91 10.39 21.75
CA GLY A 111 -3.83 9.40 22.83
C GLY A 111 -5.07 8.54 23.01
N LEU A 112 -6.28 9.01 22.67
CA LEU A 112 -7.49 8.18 22.59
C LEU A 112 -7.51 7.29 21.34
N LEU A 113 -6.68 7.61 20.34
CA LEU A 113 -6.34 6.74 19.22
C LEU A 113 -5.21 5.74 19.56
N ALA A 114 -4.62 5.79 20.76
CA ALA A 114 -3.64 4.81 21.21
C ALA A 114 -4.33 3.46 21.47
N GLY A 115 -4.40 2.65 20.42
CA GLY A 115 -5.10 1.36 20.36
C GLY A 115 -6.14 1.26 19.25
N LEU A 116 -6.43 2.36 18.54
CA LEU A 116 -7.27 2.43 17.34
C LEU A 116 -6.44 2.89 16.13
N GLU A 117 -5.17 2.52 16.06
CA GLU A 117 -4.35 2.78 14.87
C GLU A 117 -4.84 1.90 13.72
N VAL A 118 -5.26 2.54 12.63
CA VAL A 118 -5.54 1.86 11.37
C VAL A 118 -4.26 1.16 10.93
N ARG A 119 -4.36 -0.12 10.56
CA ARG A 119 -3.22 -0.86 10.02
C ARG A 119 -2.59 -0.06 8.90
N LYS A 120 -1.26 -0.02 8.93
CA LYS A 120 -0.46 0.57 7.86
C LYS A 120 0.30 -0.55 7.17
N PRO A 121 0.60 -0.39 5.88
CA PRO A 121 1.55 -1.28 5.23
C PRO A 121 2.91 -1.15 5.90
N ARG A 122 3.68 -2.24 5.91
CA ARG A 122 5.06 -2.29 6.40
C ARG A 122 5.94 -1.31 5.62
N PHE A 123 5.70 -1.22 4.32
CA PHE A 123 6.21 -0.18 3.42
C PHE A 123 5.36 -0.17 2.14
N SER A 124 5.51 0.88 1.34
CA SER A 124 5.03 0.89 -0.04
C SER A 124 6.12 1.23 -1.05
N ARG A 125 5.87 0.84 -2.30
CA ARG A 125 6.68 1.10 -3.49
C ARG A 125 5.79 1.56 -4.62
N SER A 126 6.42 1.92 -5.73
CA SER A 126 5.72 2.26 -6.95
C SER A 126 5.57 1.03 -7.84
N GLY A 127 4.55 1.04 -8.67
CA GLY A 127 4.44 0.18 -9.83
C GLY A 127 3.78 0.97 -10.95
N PHE A 128 3.57 0.32 -12.09
CA PHE A 128 2.74 0.89 -13.14
C PHE A 128 1.95 -0.16 -13.91
N PHE A 129 0.81 0.27 -14.43
CA PHE A 129 -0.06 -0.57 -15.24
C PHE A 129 0.55 -0.87 -16.60
N ILE A 130 0.58 -2.15 -16.98
CA ILE A 130 1.09 -2.60 -18.29
C ILE A 130 -0.02 -3.02 -19.27
N ASP A 131 -1.26 -3.12 -18.78
CA ASP A 131 -2.44 -3.41 -19.59
C ASP A 131 -3.70 -2.77 -19.00
N GLY A 132 -4.77 -2.75 -19.80
CA GLY A 132 -6.06 -2.17 -19.40
C GLY A 132 -6.89 -3.02 -18.44
N SER A 133 -6.41 -4.19 -18.02
CA SER A 133 -7.06 -5.04 -17.01
C SER A 133 -6.56 -4.74 -15.59
N GLY A 134 -5.50 -3.94 -15.48
CA GLY A 134 -4.92 -3.53 -14.22
C GLY A 134 -3.70 -4.34 -13.78
N THR A 135 -3.08 -5.12 -14.66
CA THR A 135 -1.82 -5.80 -14.33
C THR A 135 -0.71 -4.77 -14.08
N VAL A 136 0.03 -4.95 -12.98
CA VAL A 136 1.04 -3.99 -12.53
C VAL A 136 2.43 -4.63 -12.56
N LEU A 137 3.38 -3.91 -13.16
CA LEU A 137 4.80 -4.20 -13.04
C LEU A 137 5.40 -3.38 -11.89
N THR A 138 6.24 -4.01 -11.08
CA THR A 138 6.96 -3.40 -9.95
C THR A 138 8.27 -4.15 -9.70
N THR A 139 8.96 -3.87 -8.61
CA THR A 139 10.19 -4.53 -8.18
C THR A 139 9.89 -5.69 -7.23
N ILE A 140 10.78 -6.69 -7.17
CA ILE A 140 10.63 -7.86 -6.28
C ILE A 140 10.63 -7.46 -4.80
N ASP A 141 11.38 -6.44 -4.41
CA ASP A 141 11.40 -5.96 -3.04
C ASP A 141 10.06 -5.37 -2.61
N ALA A 142 9.21 -4.94 -3.55
CA ALA A 142 7.86 -4.45 -3.27
C ALA A 142 6.89 -5.54 -2.79
N VAL A 143 7.16 -6.81 -3.13
CA VAL A 143 6.21 -7.93 -2.97
C VAL A 143 6.76 -9.09 -2.13
N THR A 144 8.07 -9.10 -1.88
CA THR A 144 8.73 -10.18 -1.14
C THR A 144 8.43 -10.10 0.36
N ALA A 145 8.08 -11.25 0.94
CA ALA A 145 7.77 -11.39 2.36
C ALA A 145 6.60 -10.50 2.83
N CYS A 146 5.62 -10.27 1.96
CA CYS A 146 4.35 -9.64 2.30
C CYS A 146 3.31 -10.73 2.62
N GLY A 147 2.60 -10.60 3.74
CA GLY A 147 1.42 -11.43 4.04
C GLY A 147 0.21 -11.06 3.18
N ARG A 148 0.15 -9.79 2.74
CA ARG A 148 -0.86 -9.27 1.81
C ARG A 148 -0.27 -8.14 0.96
N ILE A 149 -0.73 -8.02 -0.29
CA ILE A 149 -0.35 -6.95 -1.22
C ILE A 149 -1.61 -6.20 -1.62
N THR A 150 -1.55 -4.87 -1.64
CA THR A 150 -2.63 -4.03 -2.16
C THR A 150 -2.11 -3.00 -3.16
N LEU A 151 -2.96 -2.68 -4.15
CA LEU A 151 -2.82 -1.60 -5.11
C LEU A 151 -3.73 -0.42 -4.72
N ASP A 152 -3.26 0.82 -4.95
CA ASP A 152 -4.00 2.07 -4.70
C ASP A 152 -4.77 2.08 -3.35
N ARG A 153 -4.08 1.58 -2.31
CA ARG A 153 -4.52 1.56 -0.90
C ARG A 153 -5.65 0.60 -0.54
N GLY A 154 -6.18 -0.20 -1.47
CA GLY A 154 -7.33 -1.05 -1.16
C GLY A 154 -7.54 -2.28 -2.02
N THR A 155 -7.07 -2.29 -3.25
CA THR A 155 -7.31 -3.42 -4.16
C THR A 155 -6.31 -4.53 -3.88
N GLU A 156 -6.74 -5.67 -3.35
CA GLU A 156 -5.85 -6.81 -3.17
C GLU A 156 -5.27 -7.29 -4.52
N ALA A 157 -4.02 -7.72 -4.49
CA ALA A 157 -3.34 -8.25 -5.64
C ALA A 157 -2.51 -9.49 -5.29
N THR A 158 -2.28 -10.33 -6.28
CA THR A 158 -1.45 -11.54 -6.18
C THR A 158 -0.24 -11.43 -7.09
N VAL A 159 0.87 -11.99 -6.67
CA VAL A 159 2.09 -12.05 -7.49
C VAL A 159 1.92 -13.15 -8.54
N THR A 160 2.07 -12.79 -9.82
CA THR A 160 1.94 -13.72 -10.95
C THR A 160 3.27 -14.05 -11.61
N LEU A 161 4.30 -13.23 -11.40
CA LEU A 161 5.65 -13.46 -11.90
C LEU A 161 6.68 -12.79 -10.97
N THR A 162 7.81 -13.45 -10.74
CA THR A 162 9.02 -12.84 -10.17
C THR A 162 10.25 -13.28 -10.96
N ASP A 163 11.07 -12.33 -11.39
CA ASP A 163 12.36 -12.59 -12.04
C ASP A 163 13.51 -12.05 -11.18
N ALA A 164 14.13 -12.95 -10.39
CA ALA A 164 15.19 -12.57 -9.46
C ALA A 164 16.45 -12.01 -10.14
N ALA A 165 16.67 -12.33 -11.42
CA ALA A 165 17.82 -11.85 -12.18
C ALA A 165 17.73 -10.34 -12.46
N THR A 166 16.54 -9.86 -12.80
CA THR A 166 16.29 -8.43 -13.08
C THR A 166 15.74 -7.65 -11.89
N GLY A 167 15.24 -8.35 -10.87
CA GLY A 167 14.57 -7.74 -9.73
C GLY A 167 13.15 -7.30 -10.02
N LEU A 168 12.51 -7.81 -11.08
CA LEU A 168 11.15 -7.43 -11.51
C LEU A 168 10.08 -8.40 -11.01
N ALA A 169 8.91 -7.85 -10.68
CA ALA A 169 7.73 -8.61 -10.29
C ALA A 169 6.49 -8.13 -11.02
N LEU A 170 5.59 -9.07 -11.32
CA LEU A 170 4.28 -8.79 -11.87
C LEU A 170 3.21 -9.13 -10.83
N VAL A 171 2.26 -8.22 -10.64
CA VAL A 171 1.11 -8.42 -9.76
C VAL A 171 -0.19 -8.21 -10.52
N SER A 172 -1.18 -9.02 -10.19
CA SER A 172 -2.50 -8.97 -10.82
C SER A 172 -3.54 -8.67 -9.75
N PRO A 173 -4.43 -7.68 -9.96
CA PRO A 173 -5.45 -7.34 -9.00
C PRO A 173 -6.50 -8.44 -8.91
N ALA A 174 -7.08 -8.63 -7.72
CA ALA A 174 -8.15 -9.59 -7.49
C ALA A 174 -9.45 -9.21 -8.23
N ALA A 175 -9.63 -7.92 -8.54
CA ALA A 175 -10.71 -7.39 -9.37
C ALA A 175 -10.12 -6.50 -10.48
N PRO A 176 -10.65 -6.56 -11.72
CA PRO A 176 -10.15 -5.72 -12.81
C PRO A 176 -10.15 -4.23 -12.45
N LEU A 177 -9.06 -3.54 -12.79
CA LEU A 177 -8.94 -2.10 -12.66
C LEU A 177 -9.07 -1.43 -14.03
N ALA A 178 -9.49 -0.17 -14.04
CA ALA A 178 -9.58 0.66 -15.23
C ALA A 178 -8.56 1.81 -15.13
N PRO A 179 -7.27 1.54 -15.41
CA PRO A 179 -6.24 2.56 -15.29
C PRO A 179 -6.45 3.70 -16.29
N ARG A 180 -6.10 4.93 -15.89
CA ARG A 180 -6.26 6.12 -16.74
C ARG A 180 -5.27 6.11 -17.91
N ALA A 181 -4.09 5.53 -17.68
CA ALA A 181 -3.07 5.28 -18.69
C ALA A 181 -2.40 3.94 -18.42
N VAL A 182 -1.85 3.35 -19.48
CA VAL A 182 -1.07 2.11 -19.41
C VAL A 182 0.28 2.35 -20.07
N ALA A 183 1.30 1.63 -19.64
CA ALA A 183 2.64 1.76 -20.18
C ALA A 183 2.69 1.39 -21.67
N GLU A 184 3.25 2.31 -22.46
CA GLU A 184 3.72 2.05 -23.81
C GLU A 184 5.26 2.01 -23.76
N LEU A 185 5.85 0.85 -24.06
CA LEU A 185 7.29 0.65 -24.00
C LEU A 185 7.99 1.27 -25.22
N GLN A 186 9.03 2.06 -24.95
CA GLN A 186 9.97 2.53 -25.96
C GLN A 186 11.04 1.46 -26.20
N LEU A 187 11.02 0.82 -27.37
CA LEU A 187 12.01 -0.21 -27.75
C LEU A 187 13.04 0.31 -28.75
N ALA A 188 12.86 1.53 -29.28
CA ALA A 188 13.87 2.15 -30.12
C ALA A 188 15.06 2.66 -29.28
N PRO A 189 16.28 2.72 -29.85
CA PRO A 189 17.44 3.23 -29.14
C PRO A 189 17.23 4.65 -28.62
N GLU A 190 17.49 4.86 -27.34
CA GLU A 190 17.39 6.17 -26.71
C GLU A 190 18.70 6.96 -26.84
N ARG A 191 18.58 8.28 -26.84
CA ARG A 191 19.72 9.18 -26.89
C ARG A 191 20.21 9.47 -25.48
N ILE A 192 21.48 9.20 -25.20
CA ILE A 192 22.12 9.59 -23.94
C ILE A 192 22.12 11.13 -23.80
N GLY A 193 21.93 11.61 -22.58
CA GLY A 193 21.87 13.02 -22.22
C GLY A 193 20.49 13.65 -22.41
N THR A 194 19.46 12.86 -22.75
CA THR A 194 18.08 13.36 -22.77
C THR A 194 17.47 13.40 -21.39
N GLU A 195 16.54 14.32 -21.20
CA GLU A 195 15.70 14.38 -20.00
C GLU A 195 14.82 13.14 -19.90
N VAL A 196 14.63 12.69 -18.66
CA VAL A 196 13.72 11.61 -18.28
C VAL A 196 12.89 12.03 -17.09
N MET A 197 11.76 11.36 -16.88
CA MET A 197 10.90 11.57 -15.72
C MET A 197 10.58 10.23 -15.05
N VAL A 198 10.66 10.18 -13.73
CA VAL A 198 10.13 9.08 -12.92
C VAL A 198 8.83 9.55 -12.27
N ALA A 199 7.78 8.74 -12.42
CA ALA A 199 6.53 8.92 -11.70
C ALA A 199 6.45 7.92 -10.55
N GLY A 200 6.56 8.35 -9.30
CA GLY A 200 6.66 7.43 -8.16
C GLY A 200 6.01 7.95 -6.88
N TYR A 201 5.58 7.03 -6.01
CA TYR A 201 5.11 7.32 -4.66
C TYR A 201 6.30 7.51 -3.71
N SER A 202 7.08 8.58 -3.92
CA SER A 202 8.33 8.84 -3.16
C SER A 202 8.13 8.83 -1.64
N TYR A 203 6.97 9.30 -1.20
CA TYR A 203 6.57 9.37 0.21
C TYR A 203 5.53 8.31 0.59
N GLU A 204 5.47 7.22 -0.18
CA GLU A 204 4.61 6.07 0.06
C GLU A 204 3.12 6.48 0.19
N ASP A 205 2.46 6.04 1.26
CA ASP A 205 1.06 6.29 1.53
C ASP A 205 0.77 7.71 2.06
N ARG A 206 1.79 8.56 2.25
CA ARG A 206 1.61 9.91 2.82
C ARG A 206 1.02 10.92 1.84
N LEU A 207 1.21 10.72 0.54
CA LEU A 207 0.66 11.58 -0.51
C LEU A 207 -0.39 10.85 -1.34
N PRO A 208 -1.48 11.51 -1.75
CA PRO A 208 -2.57 10.87 -2.48
C PRO A 208 -2.22 10.52 -3.92
N ALA A 209 -1.11 11.04 -4.45
CA ALA A 209 -0.70 10.92 -5.85
C ALA A 209 0.83 10.74 -5.95
N PRO A 210 1.32 10.14 -7.05
CA PRO A 210 2.75 10.03 -7.31
C PRO A 210 3.40 11.40 -7.54
N VAL A 211 4.66 11.52 -7.14
CA VAL A 211 5.56 12.65 -7.39
C VAL A 211 6.25 12.45 -8.73
N MET A 212 6.36 13.52 -9.50
CA MET A 212 7.13 13.55 -10.74
C MET A 212 8.54 14.04 -10.45
N THR A 213 9.53 13.19 -10.67
CA THR A 213 10.95 13.51 -10.47
C THR A 213 11.63 13.53 -11.83
N PHE A 214 12.31 14.63 -12.16
CA PHE A 214 13.00 14.79 -13.44
C PHE A 214 14.50 14.54 -13.28
N GLY A 215 15.13 14.02 -14.32
CA GLY A 215 16.56 13.72 -14.36
C GLY A 215 17.06 13.54 -15.78
N THR A 216 18.22 12.91 -15.93
CA THR A 216 18.83 12.63 -17.25
C THR A 216 19.16 11.15 -17.42
N LEU A 217 19.03 10.67 -18.66
CA LEU A 217 19.56 9.37 -19.08
C LEU A 217 21.06 9.49 -19.31
N GLU A 218 21.87 8.98 -18.39
CA GLU A 218 23.34 9.09 -18.45
C GLU A 218 23.99 7.97 -19.26
N ASP A 219 23.37 6.78 -19.30
CA ASP A 219 23.87 5.65 -20.08
C ASP A 219 22.76 4.63 -20.35
N VAL A 220 22.93 3.84 -21.40
CA VAL A 220 22.04 2.70 -21.74
C VAL A 220 22.64 1.36 -21.32
N THR A 221 23.65 1.40 -20.45
CA THR A 221 24.29 0.24 -19.82
C THR A 221 24.54 0.48 -18.33
N GLY A 222 24.78 -0.61 -17.58
CA GLY A 222 25.23 -0.56 -16.19
C GLY A 222 26.69 -0.10 -16.04
N LEU A 223 27.14 0.11 -14.79
CA LEU A 223 28.51 0.57 -14.50
C LEU A 223 29.59 -0.43 -14.91
N ASN A 224 29.26 -1.72 -15.03
CA ASN A 224 30.18 -2.76 -15.49
C ASN A 224 29.90 -3.15 -16.96
N GLY A 225 29.11 -2.37 -17.69
CA GLY A 225 28.70 -2.65 -19.06
C GLY A 225 27.56 -3.65 -19.18
N GLU A 226 26.78 -3.88 -18.11
CA GLU A 226 25.62 -4.75 -18.16
C GLU A 226 24.59 -4.23 -19.18
N ALA A 227 24.24 -5.07 -20.15
CA ALA A 227 23.11 -4.83 -21.03
C ALA A 227 21.80 -4.96 -20.24
N GLY A 228 20.76 -4.27 -20.70
CA GLY A 228 19.43 -4.33 -20.06
C GLY A 228 19.24 -3.39 -18.86
N LEU A 229 20.31 -2.70 -18.43
CA LEU A 229 20.24 -1.61 -17.44
C LEU A 229 20.39 -0.26 -18.10
N LYS A 230 19.75 0.76 -17.52
CA LYS A 230 19.97 2.17 -17.85
C LYS A 230 20.50 2.88 -16.62
N ARG A 231 21.45 3.80 -16.79
CA ARG A 231 21.96 4.65 -15.72
C ARG A 231 21.32 6.03 -15.81
N LEU A 232 20.84 6.53 -14.69
CA LEU A 232 20.15 7.80 -14.58
C LEU A 232 20.91 8.72 -13.61
N ALA A 233 20.85 10.03 -13.87
CA ALA A 233 21.13 11.04 -12.87
C ALA A 233 19.79 11.64 -12.41
N ILE A 234 19.29 11.19 -11.27
CA ILE A 234 17.98 11.53 -10.73
C ILE A 234 17.92 11.30 -9.21
N GLU A 235 17.29 12.22 -8.48
CA GLU A 235 17.16 12.14 -7.01
C GLU A 235 15.86 11.45 -6.62
N THR A 236 15.94 10.18 -6.23
CA THR A 236 14.78 9.33 -5.90
C THR A 236 14.79 8.90 -4.44
N LEU A 237 13.61 8.59 -3.91
CA LEU A 237 13.40 7.97 -2.60
C LEU A 237 13.08 6.49 -2.75
N ALA A 238 13.12 5.74 -1.64
CA ALA A 238 12.82 4.30 -1.65
C ALA A 238 11.43 3.98 -2.21
N GLY A 239 10.44 4.86 -1.98
CA GLY A 239 9.08 4.69 -2.50
C GLY A 239 8.95 4.81 -4.02
N ASP A 240 9.93 5.42 -4.71
CA ASP A 240 9.93 5.56 -6.17
C ASP A 240 10.28 4.26 -6.89
N ALA A 241 10.97 3.32 -6.22
CA ALA A 241 11.36 2.06 -6.82
C ALA A 241 10.13 1.30 -7.34
N GLY A 242 10.26 0.75 -8.54
CA GLY A 242 9.18 0.15 -9.34
C GLY A 242 8.39 1.15 -10.20
N GLY A 243 8.63 2.45 -10.06
CA GLY A 243 8.00 3.48 -10.90
C GLY A 243 8.48 3.44 -12.35
N PRO A 244 7.64 3.87 -13.31
CA PRO A 244 8.04 3.97 -14.71
C PRO A 244 9.03 5.12 -14.90
N VAL A 245 10.06 4.86 -15.71
CA VAL A 245 10.96 5.88 -16.25
C VAL A 245 10.46 6.24 -17.64
N LEU A 246 10.08 7.49 -17.83
CA LEU A 246 9.46 8.02 -19.03
C LEU A 246 10.45 8.90 -19.81
N ASP A 247 10.42 8.78 -21.13
CA ASP A 247 11.05 9.75 -22.02
C ASP A 247 10.13 10.97 -22.25
N ALA A 248 10.61 11.95 -23.02
CA ALA A 248 9.88 13.17 -23.33
C ALA A 248 8.56 12.94 -24.10
N THR A 249 8.34 11.76 -24.70
CA THR A 249 7.10 11.41 -25.41
C THR A 249 6.04 10.78 -24.49
N GLY A 250 6.40 10.53 -23.23
CA GLY A 250 5.59 9.77 -22.27
C GLY A 250 5.63 8.27 -22.50
N ALA A 251 6.61 7.77 -23.26
CA ALA A 251 6.85 6.35 -23.41
C ALA A 251 7.77 5.84 -22.29
N VAL A 252 7.53 4.62 -21.83
CA VAL A 252 8.32 3.98 -20.78
C VAL A 252 9.60 3.42 -21.37
N ILE A 253 10.74 3.98 -20.98
CA ILE A 253 12.08 3.49 -21.34
C ILE A 253 12.62 2.48 -20.32
N GLY A 254 11.99 2.37 -19.15
CA GLY A 254 12.38 1.40 -18.14
C GLY A 254 11.58 1.48 -16.84
N LEU A 255 11.96 0.64 -15.88
CA LEU A 255 11.42 0.58 -14.53
C LEU A 255 12.53 0.92 -13.54
N LEU A 256 12.31 1.90 -12.66
CA LEU A 256 13.29 2.35 -11.68
C LEU A 256 13.58 1.22 -10.67
N LEU A 257 14.82 0.76 -10.60
CA LEU A 257 15.24 -0.26 -9.65
C LEU A 257 15.46 0.33 -8.26
N PRO A 258 15.32 -0.47 -7.18
CA PRO A 258 15.67 0.01 -5.86
C PRO A 258 17.15 0.41 -5.81
N PRO A 259 17.52 1.39 -4.96
CA PRO A 259 18.92 1.72 -4.75
C PRO A 259 19.71 0.46 -4.42
N ALA A 260 20.90 0.31 -5.00
CA ALA A 260 21.75 -0.82 -4.70
C ALA A 260 21.95 -0.89 -3.16
N PRO A 261 21.79 -2.07 -2.55
CA PRO A 261 21.99 -2.21 -1.11
C PRO A 261 23.38 -1.69 -0.74
N ALA A 262 23.49 -1.05 0.43
CA ALA A 262 24.75 -0.49 0.91
C ALA A 262 25.80 -1.61 1.04
N GLY A 263 26.58 -1.79 -0.02
CA GLY A 263 27.72 -2.70 -0.06
C GLY A 263 29.02 -1.96 0.23
N ALA A 264 30.16 -2.57 -0.13
CA ALA A 264 31.47 -1.92 -0.01
C ALA A 264 31.66 -0.71 -0.96
N ARG A 265 30.72 -0.46 -1.88
CA ARG A 265 30.76 0.65 -2.83
C ARG A 265 29.60 1.60 -2.55
N GLN A 266 29.94 2.84 -2.24
CA GLN A 266 28.99 3.93 -2.13
C GLN A 266 29.01 4.72 -3.44
N LEU A 267 27.86 4.83 -4.09
CA LEU A 267 27.71 5.63 -5.30
C LEU A 267 27.52 7.11 -4.93
N PRO A 268 27.91 8.05 -5.81
CA PRO A 268 27.53 9.45 -5.66
C PRO A 268 26.00 9.62 -5.58
N PRO A 269 25.50 10.64 -4.89
CA PRO A 269 24.08 11.01 -4.92
C PRO A 269 23.57 11.17 -6.36
N GLY A 270 22.28 10.88 -6.57
CA GLY A 270 21.63 10.96 -7.87
C GLY A 270 21.93 9.82 -8.85
N VAL A 271 22.90 8.92 -8.60
CA VAL A 271 23.17 7.80 -9.50
C VAL A 271 22.17 6.67 -9.25
N GLN A 272 21.25 6.48 -10.19
CA GLN A 272 20.21 5.43 -10.12
C GLN A 272 20.23 4.52 -11.35
N PHE A 273 19.56 3.38 -11.24
CA PHE A 273 19.44 2.41 -12.33
C PHE A 273 17.99 2.09 -12.64
N ALA A 274 17.72 1.78 -13.90
CA ALA A 274 16.45 1.25 -14.33
C ALA A 274 16.65 -0.02 -15.16
N ALA A 275 15.74 -1.00 -14.99
CA ALA A 275 15.62 -2.10 -15.94
C ALA A 275 15.05 -1.54 -17.25
N SER A 276 15.72 -1.79 -18.37
CA SER A 276 15.33 -1.25 -19.68
C SER A 276 13.99 -1.81 -20.16
N ALA A 277 13.29 -1.07 -21.01
CA ALA A 277 12.07 -1.53 -21.68
C ALA A 277 12.26 -2.86 -22.44
N ALA A 278 13.42 -3.08 -23.07
CA ALA A 278 13.74 -4.34 -23.71
C ALA A 278 13.81 -5.50 -22.71
N GLU A 279 14.39 -5.25 -21.53
CA GLU A 279 14.47 -6.24 -20.45
C GLU A 279 13.10 -6.53 -19.84
N ILE A 280 12.26 -5.51 -19.68
CA ILE A 280 10.86 -5.67 -19.28
C ILE A 280 10.13 -6.57 -20.29
N ALA A 281 10.22 -6.29 -21.60
CA ALA A 281 9.59 -7.10 -22.62
C ALA A 281 10.07 -8.56 -22.60
N ARG A 282 11.39 -8.78 -22.36
CA ARG A 282 11.97 -10.13 -22.21
C ARG A 282 11.37 -10.87 -21.01
N VAL A 283 11.22 -10.20 -19.88
CA VAL A 283 10.67 -10.77 -18.64
C VAL A 283 9.17 -11.08 -18.76
N LEU A 284 8.42 -10.27 -19.51
CA LEU A 284 6.98 -10.47 -19.72
C LEU A 284 6.66 -11.55 -20.76
N ALA A 285 7.55 -11.83 -21.72
CA ALA A 285 7.28 -12.79 -22.80
C ALA A 285 6.77 -14.17 -22.32
N PRO A 286 7.31 -14.81 -21.26
CA PRO A 286 6.83 -16.10 -20.77
C PRO A 286 5.44 -16.06 -20.13
N SER A 287 4.97 -14.91 -19.64
CA SER A 287 3.64 -14.78 -19.00
C SER A 287 2.51 -14.59 -20.01
N GLY A 288 2.81 -14.50 -21.31
CA GLY A 288 1.83 -14.22 -22.35
C GLY A 288 1.36 -12.76 -22.37
N VAL A 289 1.89 -11.90 -21.50
CA VAL A 289 1.59 -10.48 -21.50
C VAL A 289 2.40 -9.79 -22.60
N THR A 290 1.70 -9.19 -23.56
CA THR A 290 2.32 -8.43 -24.64
C THR A 290 2.24 -6.94 -24.30
N PRO A 291 3.35 -6.30 -23.91
CA PRO A 291 3.32 -4.88 -23.60
C PRO A 291 3.03 -4.06 -24.86
N LEU A 292 2.31 -2.95 -24.69
CA LEU A 292 2.11 -1.99 -25.77
C LEU A 292 3.47 -1.36 -26.15
N GLN A 293 3.68 -1.16 -27.45
CA GLN A 293 4.86 -0.44 -27.94
C GLN A 293 4.47 1.00 -28.26
N ALA A 294 5.32 1.95 -27.84
CA ALA A 294 5.12 3.34 -28.14
C ALA A 294 5.26 3.61 -29.64
N ALA A 295 4.24 4.25 -30.22
CA ALA A 295 4.28 4.74 -31.61
C ALA A 295 4.58 6.24 -31.70
N ARG A 296 4.59 6.93 -30.55
CA ARG A 296 4.74 8.37 -30.45
C ARG A 296 6.20 8.77 -30.62
N SER A 297 6.43 9.84 -31.38
CA SER A 297 7.76 10.42 -31.61
C SER A 297 7.83 11.90 -31.23
N THR A 298 6.71 12.50 -30.82
CA THR A 298 6.62 13.93 -30.49
C THR A 298 6.68 14.10 -28.97
N ALA A 299 7.52 15.03 -28.52
CA ALA A 299 7.62 15.37 -27.10
C ALA A 299 6.30 15.98 -26.60
N LEU A 300 5.89 15.56 -25.41
CA LEU A 300 4.72 16.09 -24.71
C LEU A 300 5.08 17.37 -23.95
N ALA A 301 4.07 18.20 -23.68
CA ALA A 301 4.24 19.26 -22.70
C ALA A 301 4.42 18.65 -21.30
N PRO A 302 5.13 19.31 -20.37
CA PRO A 302 5.37 18.78 -19.02
C PRO A 302 4.09 18.41 -18.26
N ALA A 303 2.99 19.15 -18.47
CA ALA A 303 1.70 18.84 -17.86
C ALA A 303 1.10 17.52 -18.38
N ASP A 304 1.15 17.29 -19.69
CA ASP A 304 0.64 16.06 -20.32
C ASP A 304 1.51 14.86 -19.96
N LEU A 305 2.83 15.07 -19.84
CA LEU A 305 3.78 14.06 -19.38
C LEU A 305 3.48 13.65 -17.93
N ALA A 306 3.26 14.63 -17.04
CA ALA A 306 2.88 14.39 -15.66
C ALA A 306 1.52 13.70 -15.54
N GLU A 307 0.53 14.07 -16.37
CA GLU A 307 -0.77 13.39 -16.41
C GLU A 307 -0.63 11.94 -16.87
N THR A 308 0.18 11.69 -17.90
CA THR A 308 0.48 10.34 -18.42
C THR A 308 1.13 9.49 -17.33
N GLY A 309 2.18 10.00 -16.68
CA GLY A 309 2.87 9.31 -15.59
C GLY A 309 1.95 9.04 -14.40
N SER A 310 1.21 10.05 -13.93
CA SER A 310 0.27 9.88 -12.82
C SER A 310 -0.88 8.93 -13.14
N GLY A 311 -1.31 8.84 -14.40
CA GLY A 311 -2.41 7.97 -14.81
C GLY A 311 -2.04 6.49 -14.89
N MET A 312 -0.75 6.16 -14.99
CA MET A 312 -0.26 4.77 -15.06
C MET A 312 0.43 4.28 -13.79
N THR A 313 0.97 5.19 -12.96
CA THR A 313 1.66 4.81 -11.72
C THR A 313 0.66 4.45 -10.62
N VAL A 314 0.98 3.40 -9.87
CA VAL A 314 0.14 2.82 -8.82
C VAL A 314 0.96 2.60 -7.55
N LEU A 315 0.32 2.78 -6.38
CA LEU A 315 0.94 2.49 -5.09
C LEU A 315 0.87 0.99 -4.83
N VAL A 316 2.01 0.33 -4.64
CA VAL A 316 2.10 -1.08 -4.28
C VAL A 316 2.48 -1.18 -2.80
N SER A 317 1.58 -1.69 -1.97
CA SER A 317 1.74 -1.72 -0.52
C SER A 317 1.91 -3.15 -0.01
N CYS A 318 2.96 -3.35 0.79
CA CYS A 318 3.30 -4.61 1.44
C CYS A 318 2.78 -4.61 2.88
N TRP A 319 1.97 -5.59 3.25
CA TRP A 319 1.40 -5.74 4.58
C TRP A 319 1.93 -7.00 5.25
N ASP A 320 1.94 -7.00 6.58
CA ASP A 320 2.16 -8.19 7.40
C ASP A 320 0.93 -9.12 7.38
#